data_AF-A0A0S8JXA4-F1
#
_entry.id   AF-A0A0S8JXA4-F1
#
_cell.length_a   1.000
_cell.length_b   1.000
_cell.length_c   1.000
_cell.angle_alpha   90.00
_cell.angle_beta   90.00
_cell.angle_gamma   90.00
#
_symmetry.space_group_name_H-M   'P 1'
#
loop_
_entity.id
_entity.type
_entity.pdbx_description
1 polymer ?
#
loop_
_entity_poly.entity_id
_entity_poly.type
_entity_poly.pdbx_seq_one_letter_code
_entity_poly.pdbx_strand_id
1 'polypeptide(L)'
;MVNVVLLYLGSVIIIIWGIAHLVPTGSIVKGFGEISRDNRLIITMDWIAEGLTLCFIGLLVLFVTVFAGSASPGAKIVYRLSFAMLVVLSVLSFFTGARTSVLPMKICPFVKLLVAACLVPSLI
;
A
#
# COMPACT_ATOMS: atom_id res chain seq x y z
N MET A 1 -14.64 19.30 -4.54
CA MET A 1 -13.31 19.82 -4.93
C MET A 1 -12.28 18.80 -4.51
N VAL A 2 -11.41 18.35 -5.43
CA VAL A 2 -10.40 17.35 -5.10
C VAL A 2 -9.36 17.99 -4.17
N ASN A 3 -9.20 17.44 -2.96
CA ASN A 3 -8.22 17.95 -2.01
C ASN A 3 -6.83 17.42 -2.38
N VAL A 4 -6.12 18.19 -3.20
CA VAL A 4 -4.80 17.85 -3.74
C VAL A 4 -3.76 17.57 -2.65
N VAL A 5 -3.87 18.24 -1.49
CA VAL A 5 -2.98 18.02 -0.34
C VAL A 5 -3.10 16.58 0.17
N LEU A 6 -4.31 16.05 0.26
CA LEU A 6 -4.53 14.67 0.71
C LEU A 6 -4.02 13.65 -0.32
N LEU A 7 -4.12 13.94 -1.62
CA LEU A 7 -3.57 13.07 -2.67
C LEU A 7 -2.05 12.97 -2.57
N TYR A 8 -1.35 14.10 -2.38
CA TYR A 8 0.09 14.10 -2.17
C TYR A 8 0.48 13.39 -0.87
N LEU A 9 -0.23 13.67 0.22
CA LEU A 9 0.03 13.04 1.51
C LEU A 9 -0.15 11.52 1.44
N GLY A 10 -1.26 11.06 0.86
CA GLY A 10 -1.52 9.64 0.66
C GLY A 10 -0.45 8.95 -0.20
N SER A 11 -0.02 9.61 -1.29
CA SER A 11 1.03 9.11 -2.17
C SER A 11 2.37 8.94 -1.44
N VAL A 12 2.78 9.94 -0.67
CA VAL A 12 4.05 9.89 0.08
C VAL A 12 3.99 8.81 1.18
N ILE A 13 2.90 8.76 1.95
CA ILE A 13 2.74 7.77 3.02
C ILE A 13 2.84 6.35 2.46
N ILE A 14 2.14 6.05 1.36
CA ILE A 14 2.12 4.69 0.81
C ILE A 14 3.43 4.28 0.14
N ILE A 15 4.16 5.22 -0.46
CA ILE A 15 5.51 4.98 -0.98
C ILE A 15 6.46 4.65 0.18
N ILE A 16 6.45 5.47 1.23
CA ILE A 16 7.30 5.22 2.41
C ILE A 16 6.99 3.86 3.02
N TRP A 17 5.70 3.51 3.13
CA TRP A 17 5.29 2.21 3.64
C TRP A 17 5.69 1.04 2.73
N GLY A 18 5.64 1.23 1.41
CA GLY A 18 6.15 0.26 0.43
C GLY A 18 7.66 0.05 0.55
N ILE A 19 8.44 1.12 0.70
CA ILE A 19 9.88 1.04 0.96
C ILE A 19 10.16 0.32 2.28
N ALA A 20 9.34 0.56 3.31
CA ALA A 20 9.43 -0.13 4.60
C ALA A 20 9.12 -1.64 4.51
N HIS A 21 8.46 -2.11 3.45
CA HIS A 21 8.43 -3.54 3.14
C HIS A 21 9.76 -3.98 2.54
N LEU A 22 10.24 -3.29 1.50
CA LEU A 22 11.39 -3.75 0.71
C LEU A 22 12.70 -3.80 1.51
N VAL A 23 13.04 -2.74 2.24
CA VAL A 23 14.35 -2.58 2.90
C VAL A 23 14.61 -3.64 3.99
N PRO A 24 13.71 -3.88 4.96
CA PRO A 24 13.95 -4.85 6.04
C PRO A 24 13.50 -6.28 5.71
N THR A 25 13.21 -6.63 4.44
CA THR A 25 12.64 -7.94 4.03
C THR A 25 13.32 -9.12 4.72
N GLY A 26 14.65 -9.19 4.68
CA GLY A 26 15.40 -10.30 5.28
C GLY A 26 15.22 -10.42 6.79
N SER A 27 15.06 -9.31 7.51
CA SER A 27 14.81 -9.29 8.96
C SER A 27 13.39 -9.77 9.27
N ILE A 28 12.41 -9.29 8.50
CA ILE A 28 10.99 -9.68 8.66
C ILE A 28 10.80 -11.17 8.40
N VAL A 29 11.37 -11.69 7.31
CA VAL A 29 11.29 -13.10 6.94
C VAL A 29 11.96 -14.01 7.98
N LYS A 30 13.04 -13.56 8.63
CA LYS A 30 13.65 -14.27 9.76
C LYS A 30 12.75 -14.26 11.01
N GLY A 31 11.94 -13.22 11.19
CA GLY A 31 11.00 -13.08 12.31
C GLY A 31 9.89 -14.14 12.35
N PHE A 32 9.66 -14.88 11.27
CA PHE A 32 8.73 -16.03 11.23
C PHE A 32 9.28 -17.31 11.89
N GLY A 33 10.53 -17.31 12.34
CA GLY A 33 11.16 -18.46 13.01
C GLY A 33 11.60 -19.57 12.06
N GLU A 34 11.58 -20.81 12.56
CA GLU A 34 11.93 -21.99 11.77
C GLU A 34 10.74 -22.42 10.90
N ILE A 35 10.85 -22.13 9.61
CA ILE A 35 9.91 -22.53 8.56
C ILE A 35 10.68 -23.20 7.43
N SER A 36 10.00 -24.01 6.63
CA SER A 36 10.60 -24.64 5.44
C SER A 36 11.17 -23.60 4.49
N ARG A 37 12.16 -24.01 3.68
CA ARG A 37 12.76 -23.15 2.65
C ARG A 37 11.72 -22.61 1.68
N ASP A 38 10.77 -23.44 1.27
CA ASP A 38 9.73 -23.05 0.30
C ASP A 38 8.79 -22.00 0.89
N ASN A 39 8.33 -22.18 2.13
CA ASN A 39 7.52 -21.18 2.83
C ASN A 39 8.29 -19.87 3.00
N ARG A 40 9.59 -19.94 3.27
CA ARG A 40 10.46 -18.75 3.38
C ARG A 40 10.51 -17.98 2.07
N LEU A 41 10.63 -18.68 0.93
CA LEU A 41 10.65 -18.06 -0.39
C LEU A 41 9.29 -17.44 -0.74
N ILE A 42 8.18 -18.13 -0.46
CA ILE A 42 6.82 -17.63 -0.71
C ILE A 42 6.56 -16.36 0.11
N ILE A 43 6.88 -16.35 1.41
CA ILE A 43 6.71 -15.17 2.27
C ILE A 43 7.59 -14.01 1.77
N THR A 44 8.82 -14.30 1.36
CA THR A 44 9.72 -13.26 0.81
C THR A 44 9.13 -12.65 -0.46
N MET A 45 8.62 -13.48 -1.37
CA MET A 45 7.99 -13.03 -2.61
C MET A 45 6.76 -12.17 -2.33
N ASP A 46 5.85 -12.64 -1.46
CA ASP A 46 4.62 -11.93 -1.12
C ASP A 46 4.92 -10.56 -0.48
N TRP A 47 5.87 -10.54 0.46
CA TRP A 47 6.32 -9.32 1.13
C TRP A 47 6.91 -8.28 0.15
N ILE A 48 7.74 -8.73 -0.80
CA ILE A 48 8.30 -7.86 -1.85
C ILE A 48 7.22 -7.39 -2.81
N ALA A 49 6.34 -8.30 -3.25
CA ALA A 49 5.26 -7.98 -4.18
C ALA A 49 4.31 -6.93 -3.59
N GLU A 50 3.97 -7.06 -2.32
CA GLU A 50 3.19 -6.06 -1.60
C GLU A 50 3.92 -4.71 -1.56
N GLY A 51 5.19 -4.69 -1.15
CA GLY A 51 6.00 -3.46 -1.12
C GLY A 51 6.08 -2.73 -2.47
N LEU A 52 6.31 -3.48 -3.56
CA LEU A 52 6.32 -2.94 -4.92
C LEU A 52 4.95 -2.40 -5.34
N THR A 53 3.88 -3.12 -5.00
CA THR A 53 2.50 -2.69 -5.29
C THR A 53 2.17 -1.37 -4.61
N LEU A 54 2.56 -1.21 -3.35
CA LEU A 54 2.33 0.02 -2.58
C LEU A 54 3.12 1.20 -3.15
N CYS A 55 4.40 1.01 -3.49
CA CYS A 55 5.21 2.01 -4.18
C CYS A 55 4.60 2.40 -5.53
N PHE A 56 4.16 1.41 -6.32
CA PHE A 56 3.53 1.64 -7.61
C PHE A 56 2.24 2.47 -7.48
N ILE A 57 1.34 2.11 -6.56
CA ILE A 57 0.10 2.85 -6.32
C ILE A 57 0.41 4.31 -5.94
N GLY A 58 1.36 4.53 -5.03
CA GLY A 58 1.71 5.89 -4.60
C GLY A 58 2.34 6.72 -5.73
N LEU A 59 3.25 6.14 -6.51
CA LEU A 59 3.83 6.81 -7.68
C LEU A 59 2.78 7.12 -8.74
N LEU A 60 1.85 6.19 -8.97
CA LEU A 60 0.77 6.38 -9.94
C LEU A 60 -0.13 7.55 -9.52
N VAL A 61 -0.61 7.58 -8.27
CA VAL A 61 -1.43 8.68 -7.73
C VAL A 61 -0.66 10.00 -7.78
N LEU A 62 0.61 10.01 -7.39
CA LEU A 62 1.46 11.20 -7.44
C LEU A 62 1.56 11.75 -8.87
N PHE A 63 1.96 10.91 -9.83
CA PHE A 63 2.21 11.35 -11.20
C PHE A 63 0.94 11.79 -11.92
N VAL A 64 -0.20 11.10 -11.78
CA VAL A 64 -1.44 11.58 -12.39
C VAL A 64 -1.90 12.90 -11.76
N THR A 65 -1.64 13.12 -10.46
CA THR A 65 -1.94 14.38 -9.79
C THR A 65 -1.10 15.53 -10.34
N VAL A 66 0.20 15.31 -10.52
CA VAL A 66 1.15 16.33 -11.02
C VAL A 66 0.94 16.62 -12.50
N PHE A 67 0.81 15.59 -13.34
CA PHE A 67 0.88 15.74 -14.80
C PHE A 67 -0.47 15.80 -15.50
N ALA A 68 -1.47 15.03 -15.04
CA ALA A 68 -2.80 15.03 -15.65
C ALA A 68 -3.76 16.03 -15.00
N GLY A 69 -3.41 16.54 -13.82
CA GLY A 69 -4.26 17.40 -13.01
C GLY A 69 -5.37 16.64 -12.30
N SER A 70 -5.56 16.96 -11.02
CA SER A 70 -6.45 16.25 -10.10
C SER A 70 -7.94 16.26 -10.50
N ALA A 71 -8.35 17.23 -11.32
CA ALA A 71 -9.72 17.34 -11.80
C ALA A 71 -10.01 16.51 -13.07
N SER A 72 -8.98 16.00 -13.76
CA SER A 72 -9.17 15.30 -15.03
C SER A 72 -9.95 13.99 -14.84
N PRO A 73 -10.81 13.59 -15.81
CA PRO A 73 -11.55 12.33 -15.73
C PRO A 73 -10.64 11.11 -15.57
N GLY A 74 -9.51 11.09 -16.27
CA GLY A 74 -8.51 10.02 -16.18
C GLY A 74 -7.90 9.91 -14.78
N ALA A 75 -7.50 11.03 -14.17
CA ALA A 75 -6.96 11.03 -12.81
C ALA A 75 -7.99 10.52 -11.79
N LYS A 76 -9.26 10.91 -11.92
CA LYS A 76 -10.34 10.43 -11.04
C LYS A 76 -10.55 8.91 -11.12
N ILE A 77 -10.48 8.32 -12.31
CA ILE A 77 -10.55 6.87 -12.48
C ILE A 77 -9.38 6.20 -11.75
N VAL A 78 -8.16 6.71 -11.93
CA VAL A 78 -6.97 6.19 -11.26
C VAL A 78 -7.12 6.27 -9.75
N TYR A 79 -7.54 7.41 -9.19
CA TYR A 79 -7.74 7.53 -7.74
C TYR A 79 -8.78 6.55 -7.20
N ARG A 80 -9.89 6.34 -7.93
CA ARG A 80 -10.94 5.37 -7.56
C ARG A 80 -10.42 3.94 -7.55
N LEU A 81 -9.64 3.55 -8.57
CA LEU A 81 -9.06 2.22 -8.66
C LEU A 81 -7.97 2.00 -7.60
N SER A 82 -7.12 3.00 -7.36
CA SER A 82 -6.13 2.97 -6.28
C SER A 82 -6.78 2.87 -4.91
N PHE A 83 -7.86 3.64 -4.66
CA PHE A 83 -8.68 3.54 -3.45
C PHE A 83 -9.22 2.12 -3.26
N ALA A 84 -9.88 1.57 -4.28
CA ALA A 84 -10.47 0.23 -4.22
C ALA A 84 -9.40 -0.83 -3.95
N MET A 85 -8.25 -0.75 -4.62
CA MET A 85 -7.15 -1.70 -4.42
C MET A 85 -6.58 -1.61 -3.00
N LEU A 86 -6.38 -0.40 -2.45
CA LEU A 86 -5.90 -0.23 -1.08
C LEU A 86 -6.88 -0.80 -0.05
N VAL A 87 -8.19 -0.66 -0.28
CA VAL A 87 -9.21 -1.29 0.57
C VAL A 87 -9.15 -2.81 0.47
N VAL A 88 -9.07 -3.37 -0.75
CA VAL A 88 -8.95 -4.83 -0.94
C VAL A 88 -7.69 -5.38 -0.26
N LEU A 89 -6.54 -4.73 -0.44
CA LEU A 89 -5.29 -5.12 0.23
C LEU A 89 -5.37 -4.93 1.75
N SER A 90 -6.07 -3.91 2.23
CA SER A 90 -6.28 -3.70 3.67
C SER A 90 -7.10 -4.84 4.26
N VAL A 91 -8.19 -5.22 3.62
CA VAL A 91 -9.04 -6.35 4.00
C VAL A 91 -8.23 -7.64 3.99
N LEU A 92 -7.51 -7.93 2.91
CA LEU A 92 -6.65 -9.11 2.80
C LEU A 92 -5.65 -9.16 3.97
N SER A 93 -4.87 -8.10 4.17
CA SER A 93 -3.87 -8.05 5.26
C SER A 93 -4.50 -8.14 6.65
N PHE A 94 -5.71 -7.62 6.86
CA PHE A 94 -6.41 -7.70 8.14
C PHE A 94 -6.81 -9.15 8.49
N PHE A 95 -7.25 -9.92 7.49
CA PHE A 95 -7.65 -11.32 7.68
C PHE A 95 -6.47 -12.29 7.62
N THR A 96 -5.35 -11.93 6.99
CA THR A 96 -4.15 -12.78 6.90
C THR A 96 -3.00 -12.25 7.76
N GLY A 97 -2.21 -11.30 7.25
CA GLY A 97 -0.97 -10.83 7.87
C GLY A 97 -1.12 -10.34 9.30
N ALA A 98 -2.20 -9.61 9.61
CA ALA A 98 -2.44 -9.06 10.95
C ALA A 98 -2.71 -10.13 12.02
N ARG A 99 -2.92 -11.39 11.61
CA ARG A 99 -3.05 -12.55 12.51
C ARG A 99 -1.70 -13.18 12.86
N THR A 100 -0.60 -12.77 12.23
CA THR A 100 0.74 -13.24 12.54
C THR A 100 1.31 -12.56 13.80
N SER A 101 2.44 -13.05 14.32
CA SER A 101 3.17 -12.40 15.42
C SER A 101 3.99 -11.18 14.97
N VAL A 102 4.17 -10.99 13.66
CA VAL A 102 5.03 -9.96 13.08
C VAL A 102 4.35 -8.58 13.14
N LEU A 103 4.93 -7.64 13.89
CA LEU A 103 4.29 -6.34 14.16
C LEU A 103 4.00 -5.52 12.89
N PRO A 104 4.92 -5.35 11.92
CA PRO A 104 4.63 -4.62 10.68
C PRO A 104 3.41 -5.15 9.92
N MET A 105 3.20 -6.47 9.93
CA MET A 105 2.01 -7.08 9.31
C MET A 105 0.70 -6.65 9.99
N LYS A 106 0.72 -6.46 11.31
CA LYS A 106 -0.45 -5.96 12.06
C LYS A 106 -0.79 -4.52 11.76
N ILE A 107 0.22 -3.70 11.48
CA ILE A 107 0.07 -2.27 11.19
C ILE A 107 -0.38 -2.03 9.73
N CYS A 108 0.09 -2.89 8.81
CA CYS A 108 -0.13 -2.77 7.38
C CYS A 108 -1.58 -2.49 6.94
N PRO A 109 -2.62 -3.21 7.41
CA PRO A 109 -3.99 -2.93 6.98
C PRO A 109 -4.44 -1.51 7.34
N PHE A 110 -4.02 -0.98 8.49
CA PHE A 110 -4.42 0.35 8.95
C PHE A 110 -3.72 1.45 8.13
N VAL A 111 -2.46 1.27 7.75
CA VAL A 111 -1.76 2.23 6.88
C VAL A 111 -2.42 2.29 5.50
N LYS A 112 -2.79 1.14 4.92
CA LYS A 112 -3.52 1.12 3.65
C LYS A 112 -4.88 1.81 3.75
N LEU A 113 -5.61 1.60 4.85
CA LEU A 113 -6.91 2.23 5.07
C LEU A 113 -6.79 3.74 5.29
N LEU A 114 -5.77 4.19 6.03
CA LEU A 114 -5.46 5.61 6.21
C LEU A 114 -5.20 6.28 4.86
N VAL A 115 -4.38 5.67 4.01
CA VAL A 115 -4.13 6.22 2.67
C VAL A 115 -5.38 6.18 1.80
N ALA A 116 -6.17 5.10 1.85
CA ALA A 116 -7.45 5.05 1.16
C ALA A 116 -8.37 6.22 1.59
N ALA A 117 -8.41 6.55 2.87
CA ALA A 117 -9.18 7.70 3.37
C ALA A 117 -8.71 9.03 2.75
N CYS A 118 -7.39 9.22 2.53
CA CYS A 118 -6.86 10.39 1.83
C CYS A 118 -7.37 10.52 0.37
N LEU A 119 -7.74 9.41 -0.26
CA LEU A 119 -8.24 9.38 -1.64
C LEU A 119 -9.77 9.60 -1.72
N VAL A 120 -10.52 9.50 -0.62
CA VAL A 120 -11.99 9.62 -0.59
C VAL A 120 -12.52 10.91 -1.24
N PRO A 121 -11.92 12.11 -1.03
CA PRO A 121 -12.43 13.34 -1.63
C PRO A 121 -12.34 13.40 -3.16
N SER A 122 -11.63 12.46 -3.79
CA SER A 122 -11.59 12.31 -5.24
C SER A 122 -12.74 11.46 -5.81
N LEU A 123 -13.53 10.82 -4.93
CA LEU A 123 -14.64 9.95 -5.32
C LEU A 123 -15.92 10.73 -5.60
N ILE A 124 -16.08 11.89 -4.97
CA ILE A 124 -17.24 12.81 -5.02
C ILE A 124 -17.00 13.89 -6.08
#